data_AF-W6UG72-F1
#
_entry.id   AF-W6UG72-F1
#
_cell.length_a   1.000
_cell.length_b   1.000
_cell.length_c   1.000
_cell.angle_alpha   90.00
_cell.angle_beta   90.00
_cell.angle_gamma   90.00
#
_symmetry.space_group_name_H-M   'P 1'
#
loop_
_entity.id
_entity.type
_entity.pdbx_description
1 polymer ?
#
loop_
_entity_poly.entity_id
_entity_poly.type
_entity_poly.pdbx_seq_one_letter_code
_entity_poly.pdbx_strand_id
1 'polypeptide(L)'
;MYILTAIMLVCFVLSIIFLAIVMIKVNRPTEHVLIIECGLNTSKFFLFQYGDWNGRSNASIRLRSYSQINAGITSFGDNATAGEEAIVKEAKAVMSKGVPVDSRKNTRIFLGAVAGVRLLEKRNAEEVQALMAAVRKTVAGSELVGMVESTRDDVRVVSDVDESFYEWLAVNYGMGNFGKREEAVHEGGMERMAFGHNYSLYSDSHLCYGVATIRARYLARLTEGADVHVATAMIKFKGEYNAST
;
A
#
# COMPACT_ATOMS: atom_id res chain seq x y z
N MET A 1 57.17 8.31 -30.12
CA MET A 1 56.03 7.39 -30.40
C MET A 1 55.46 6.80 -29.12
N TYR A 2 56.27 6.16 -28.26
CA TYR A 2 55.81 5.51 -27.02
C TYR A 2 55.12 6.43 -25.98
N ILE A 3 55.57 7.68 -25.86
CA ILE A 3 54.96 8.66 -24.93
C ILE A 3 53.53 9.01 -25.38
N LEU A 4 53.33 9.25 -26.68
CA LEU A 4 52.01 9.58 -27.23
C LEU A 4 51.03 8.41 -27.11
N THR A 5 51.50 7.19 -27.36
CA THR A 5 50.68 5.97 -27.18
C THR A 5 50.31 5.75 -25.72
N ALA A 6 51.23 6.03 -24.78
CA ALA A 6 50.94 5.94 -23.35
C ALA A 6 49.89 6.97 -22.90
N ILE A 7 50.00 8.22 -23.36
CA ILE A 7 49.02 9.27 -23.06
C ILE A 7 47.63 8.89 -23.61
N MET A 8 47.55 8.40 -24.85
CA MET A 8 46.28 7.96 -25.44
C MET A 8 45.62 6.83 -24.65
N LEU A 9 46.41 5.84 -24.19
CA LEU A 9 45.91 4.74 -23.36
C LEU A 9 45.36 5.26 -22.02
N VAL A 10 46.06 6.18 -21.36
CA VAL A 10 45.61 6.78 -20.10
C VAL A 10 44.30 7.55 -20.30
N CYS A 11 44.21 8.39 -21.33
CA CYS A 11 42.98 9.12 -21.65
C CYS A 11 41.80 8.19 -21.95
N PHE A 12 42.04 7.08 -22.64
CA PHE A 12 41.01 6.07 -22.93
C PHE A 12 40.53 5.34 -21.66
N VAL A 13 41.45 4.99 -20.75
CA VAL A 13 41.08 4.39 -19.46
C VAL A 13 40.29 5.38 -18.62
N LEU A 14 40.71 6.65 -18.57
CA LEU A 14 39.99 7.70 -17.84
C LEU A 14 38.59 7.96 -18.42
N SER A 15 38.42 7.91 -19.75
CA SER A 15 37.11 8.08 -20.37
C SER A 15 36.16 6.90 -20.09
N ILE A 16 36.66 5.66 -20.04
CA ILE A 16 35.88 4.50 -19.60
C ILE A 16 35.50 4.63 -18.14
N ILE A 17 36.42 5.01 -17.26
CA ILE A 17 36.12 5.21 -15.82
C ILE A 17 35.07 6.31 -15.66
N PHE A 18 35.23 7.44 -16.37
CA PHE A 18 34.25 8.52 -16.36
C PHE A 18 32.88 8.05 -16.86
N LEU A 19 32.83 7.30 -17.96
CA LEU A 19 31.60 6.74 -18.50
C LEU A 19 30.95 5.76 -17.50
N ALA A 20 31.74 4.89 -16.87
CA ALA A 20 31.25 3.98 -15.84
C ALA A 20 30.65 4.72 -14.64
N ILE A 21 31.32 5.79 -14.17
CA ILE A 21 30.80 6.66 -13.09
C ILE A 21 29.49 7.33 -13.51
N VAL A 22 29.42 7.84 -14.74
CA VAL A 22 28.18 8.43 -15.29
C VAL A 22 27.07 7.39 -15.36
N MET A 23 27.36 6.18 -15.86
CA MET A 23 26.39 5.09 -15.94
C MET A 23 25.90 4.65 -14.56
N ILE A 24 26.77 4.56 -13.54
CA ILE A 24 26.38 4.28 -12.15
C ILE A 24 25.50 5.40 -11.58
N LYS A 25 25.81 6.67 -11.89
CA LYS A 25 25.00 7.82 -11.44
C LYS A 25 23.64 7.89 -12.12
N VAL A 26 23.55 7.49 -13.39
CA VAL A 26 22.30 7.47 -14.17
C VAL A 26 21.45 6.26 -13.79
N ASN A 27 22.06 5.09 -13.64
CA ASN A 27 21.39 3.82 -13.38
C ASN A 27 21.41 3.50 -11.88
N ARG A 28 20.74 4.37 -11.10
CA ARG A 28 20.75 4.25 -9.64
C ARG A 28 19.97 3.01 -9.18
N PRO A 29 20.44 2.32 -8.13
CA PRO A 29 19.69 1.21 -7.56
C PRO A 29 18.35 1.74 -7.07
N THR A 30 17.27 1.14 -7.56
CA THR A 30 15.91 1.42 -7.10
C THR A 30 15.38 0.20 -6.38
N GLU A 31 14.73 0.44 -5.27
CA GLU A 31 14.06 -0.58 -4.49
C GLU A 31 12.57 -0.59 -4.83
N HIS A 32 11.89 -1.65 -4.41
CA HIS A 32 10.47 -1.82 -4.64
C HIS A 32 9.79 -2.19 -3.33
N VAL A 33 8.53 -1.78 -3.21
CA VAL A 33 7.66 -2.17 -2.10
C VAL A 33 6.28 -2.49 -2.64
N LEU A 34 5.74 -3.63 -2.23
CA LEU A 34 4.37 -4.02 -2.49
C LEU A 34 3.53 -3.75 -1.24
N ILE A 35 2.51 -2.91 -1.38
CA ILE A 35 1.51 -2.65 -0.34
C ILE A 35 0.22 -3.34 -0.76
N ILE A 36 -0.30 -4.19 0.11
CA ILE A 36 -1.57 -4.90 -0.06
C ILE A 36 -2.56 -4.29 0.93
N GLU A 37 -3.49 -3.49 0.44
CA GLU A 37 -4.61 -2.97 1.21
C GLU A 37 -5.72 -4.03 1.20
N CYS A 38 -5.96 -4.67 2.34
CA CYS A 38 -6.89 -5.78 2.47
C CYS A 38 -8.18 -5.33 3.17
N GLY A 39 -9.25 -5.21 2.40
CA GLY A 39 -10.60 -4.98 2.94
C GLY A 39 -11.27 -6.31 3.35
N LEU A 40 -12.57 -6.26 3.67
CA LEU A 40 -13.32 -7.48 3.96
C LEU A 40 -13.39 -8.42 2.75
N ASN A 41 -13.83 -7.91 1.59
CA ASN A 41 -14.11 -8.72 0.40
C ASN A 41 -13.30 -8.30 -0.84
N THR A 42 -12.40 -7.32 -0.70
CA THR A 42 -11.61 -6.77 -1.80
C THR A 42 -10.20 -6.50 -1.33
N SER A 43 -9.22 -6.70 -2.20
CA SER A 43 -7.82 -6.35 -1.94
C SER A 43 -7.29 -5.49 -3.07
N LYS A 44 -6.51 -4.48 -2.73
CA LYS A 44 -5.78 -3.63 -3.69
C LYS A 44 -4.29 -3.82 -3.52
N PHE A 45 -3.57 -3.83 -4.63
CA PHE A 45 -2.14 -4.06 -4.70
C PHE A 45 -1.48 -2.82 -5.29
N PHE A 46 -0.59 -2.20 -4.53
CA PHE A 46 0.18 -1.05 -4.95
C PHE A 46 1.65 -1.44 -4.97
N LEU A 47 2.23 -1.54 -6.16
CA LEU A 47 3.66 -1.72 -6.31
C LEU A 47 4.31 -0.36 -6.54
N PHE A 48 5.11 0.07 -5.58
CA PHE A 48 5.92 1.27 -5.71
C PHE A 48 7.36 0.91 -6.03
N GLN A 49 8.00 1.74 -6.84
CA GLN A 49 9.44 1.81 -6.99
C GLN A 49 9.91 3.07 -6.28
N TYR A 50 10.98 2.96 -5.49
CA TYR A 50 11.59 4.10 -4.85
C TYR A 50 13.11 4.11 -4.99
N GLY A 51 13.70 5.27 -4.83
CA GLY A 51 15.15 5.44 -4.85
C GLY A 51 15.55 6.79 -4.29
N ASP A 52 16.72 6.85 -3.67
CA ASP A 52 17.27 8.07 -3.08
C ASP A 52 18.64 8.37 -3.68
N TRP A 53 19.00 9.65 -3.75
CA TRP A 53 20.28 10.10 -4.28
C TRP A 53 20.66 11.52 -3.93
N ASN A 54 21.97 11.79 -3.97
CA ASN A 54 22.56 13.10 -3.76
C ASN A 54 21.88 14.19 -4.63
N GLY A 55 21.28 15.17 -3.97
CA GLY A 55 20.57 16.29 -4.60
C GLY A 55 19.05 16.23 -4.50
N ARG A 56 18.46 15.17 -3.93
CA ARG A 56 17.06 15.19 -3.50
C ARG A 56 16.93 15.58 -2.04
N SER A 57 15.80 16.19 -1.69
CA SER A 57 15.38 16.41 -0.30
C SER A 57 14.60 15.24 0.29
N ASN A 58 14.06 14.36 -0.56
CA ASN A 58 13.31 13.16 -0.20
C ASN A 58 13.49 12.07 -1.26
N ALA A 59 13.03 10.84 -0.99
CA ALA A 59 13.09 9.77 -1.98
C ALA A 59 12.37 10.15 -3.30
N SER A 60 12.63 9.45 -4.38
CA SER A 60 11.71 9.38 -5.51
C SER A 60 10.79 8.21 -5.24
N ILE A 61 9.47 8.40 -5.31
CA ILE A 61 8.49 7.31 -5.23
C ILE A 61 7.64 7.36 -6.49
N ARG A 62 7.42 6.21 -7.12
CA ARG A 62 6.56 6.07 -8.30
C ARG A 62 5.73 4.81 -8.19
N LEU A 63 4.42 4.94 -8.44
CA LEU A 63 3.55 3.78 -8.63
C LEU A 63 3.93 3.08 -9.94
N ARG A 64 4.29 1.80 -9.85
CA ARG A 64 4.66 0.95 -10.99
C ARG A 64 3.50 0.14 -11.50
N SER A 65 2.68 -0.35 -10.59
CA SER A 65 1.54 -1.19 -10.91
C SER A 65 0.49 -1.03 -9.83
N TYR A 66 -0.76 -1.03 -10.28
CA TYR A 66 -1.95 -1.08 -9.46
C TYR A 66 -2.79 -2.28 -9.92
N SER A 67 -3.36 -3.01 -8.97
CA SER A 67 -4.34 -4.06 -9.24
C SER A 67 -5.36 -4.14 -8.12
N GLN A 68 -6.54 -4.67 -8.42
CA GLN A 68 -7.60 -4.89 -7.46
C GLN A 68 -8.34 -6.19 -7.79
N ILE A 69 -8.66 -6.96 -6.75
CA ILE A 69 -9.44 -8.20 -6.86
C ILE A 69 -10.59 -8.23 -5.86
N ASN A 70 -11.60 -9.06 -6.15
CA ASN A 70 -12.75 -9.31 -5.27
C ASN A 70 -12.48 -10.49 -4.32
N ALA A 71 -11.37 -10.40 -3.59
CA ALA A 71 -11.01 -11.28 -2.48
C ALA A 71 -10.36 -10.41 -1.39
N GLY A 72 -10.74 -10.61 -0.13
CA GLY A 72 -10.28 -9.81 1.00
C GLY A 72 -9.95 -10.68 2.21
N ILE A 73 -9.92 -10.11 3.41
CA ILE A 73 -9.53 -10.88 4.60
C ILE A 73 -10.48 -12.03 4.90
N THR A 74 -11.78 -11.91 4.56
CA THR A 74 -12.77 -12.98 4.79
C THR A 74 -12.47 -14.21 3.93
N SER A 75 -11.68 -14.06 2.88
CA SER A 75 -11.20 -15.15 2.04
C SER A 75 -10.20 -16.08 2.72
N PHE A 76 -9.75 -15.77 3.93
CA PHE A 76 -8.86 -16.62 4.75
C PHE A 76 -9.63 -17.48 5.79
N GLY A 77 -10.97 -17.41 5.83
CA GLY A 77 -11.83 -18.22 6.70
C GLY A 77 -12.17 -19.60 6.11
N ASP A 78 -13.07 -20.37 6.74
CA ASP A 78 -13.40 -21.73 6.27
C ASP A 78 -13.94 -21.73 4.80
N ASN A 79 -13.34 -22.56 3.93
CA ASN A 79 -13.27 -22.48 2.43
C ASN A 79 -12.13 -21.59 1.85
N ALA A 80 -11.07 -21.34 2.64
CA ALA A 80 -9.97 -20.41 2.38
C ALA A 80 -9.19 -20.54 1.07
N THR A 81 -9.11 -21.72 0.44
CA THR A 81 -8.08 -21.97 -0.58
C THR A 81 -8.20 -21.07 -1.80
N ALA A 82 -9.38 -20.94 -2.41
CA ALA A 82 -9.50 -20.20 -3.68
C ALA A 82 -9.25 -18.69 -3.56
N GLY A 83 -9.66 -18.06 -2.45
CA GLY A 83 -9.55 -16.61 -2.26
C GLY A 83 -8.20 -16.19 -1.68
N GLU A 84 -7.63 -16.98 -0.76
CA GLU A 84 -6.23 -16.85 -0.34
C GLU A 84 -5.28 -16.99 -1.54
N GLU A 85 -5.45 -18.05 -2.33
CA GLU A 85 -4.67 -18.28 -3.54
C GLU A 85 -4.80 -17.12 -4.53
N ALA A 86 -5.99 -16.51 -4.65
CA ALA A 86 -6.18 -15.36 -5.52
C ALA A 86 -5.34 -14.15 -5.09
N ILE A 87 -5.26 -13.86 -3.78
CA ILE A 87 -4.43 -12.76 -3.24
C ILE A 87 -2.95 -13.04 -3.49
N VAL A 88 -2.48 -14.25 -3.21
CA VAL A 88 -1.09 -14.67 -3.44
C VAL A 88 -0.74 -14.62 -4.93
N LYS A 89 -1.63 -15.13 -5.78
CA LYS A 89 -1.46 -15.13 -7.25
C LYS A 89 -1.38 -13.72 -7.79
N GLU A 90 -2.23 -12.81 -7.33
CA GLU A 90 -2.22 -11.42 -7.79
C GLU A 90 -0.95 -10.69 -7.31
N ALA A 91 -0.53 -10.89 -6.06
CA ALA A 91 0.74 -10.36 -5.56
C ALA A 91 1.93 -10.84 -6.41
N LYS A 92 2.00 -12.13 -6.73
CA LYS A 92 3.01 -12.70 -7.65
C LYS A 92 2.94 -12.06 -9.04
N ALA A 93 1.74 -11.84 -9.58
CA ALA A 93 1.54 -11.25 -10.90
C ALA A 93 2.00 -9.79 -10.94
N VAL A 94 1.62 -8.98 -9.95
CA VAL A 94 2.04 -7.58 -9.79
C VAL A 94 3.57 -7.49 -9.67
N MET A 95 4.16 -8.31 -8.80
CA MET A 95 5.61 -8.42 -8.64
C MET A 95 6.32 -8.81 -9.93
N SER A 96 5.80 -9.80 -10.65
CA SER A 96 6.43 -10.31 -11.87
C SER A 96 6.43 -9.28 -13.01
N LYS A 97 5.39 -8.45 -13.09
CA LYS A 97 5.25 -7.39 -14.10
C LYS A 97 6.14 -6.19 -13.82
N GLY A 98 6.31 -5.83 -12.54
CA GLY A 98 6.92 -4.55 -12.16
C GLY A 98 8.30 -4.61 -11.53
N VAL A 99 8.77 -5.79 -11.07
CA VAL A 99 10.03 -5.93 -10.33
C VAL A 99 11.02 -6.83 -11.08
N PRO A 100 12.27 -6.35 -11.31
CA PRO A 100 13.34 -7.17 -11.88
C PRO A 100 13.60 -8.44 -11.06
N VAL A 101 13.90 -9.56 -11.72
CA VAL A 101 14.04 -10.88 -11.09
C VAL A 101 14.97 -10.85 -9.87
N ASP A 102 16.14 -10.24 -10.01
CA ASP A 102 17.16 -10.19 -8.96
C ASP A 102 16.74 -9.34 -7.75
N SER A 103 15.78 -8.42 -7.93
CA SER A 103 15.27 -7.54 -6.87
C SER A 103 14.09 -8.14 -6.12
N ARG A 104 13.37 -9.13 -6.68
CA ARG A 104 12.10 -9.64 -6.11
C ARG A 104 12.23 -10.13 -4.68
N LYS A 105 13.31 -10.86 -4.37
CA LYS A 105 13.60 -11.38 -3.02
C LYS A 105 13.79 -10.31 -1.95
N ASN A 106 14.17 -9.10 -2.37
CA ASN A 106 14.44 -7.97 -1.47
C ASN A 106 13.27 -6.98 -1.45
N THR A 107 12.23 -7.19 -2.25
CA THR A 107 11.07 -6.30 -2.28
C THR A 107 10.26 -6.48 -1.00
N ARG A 108 10.15 -5.41 -0.21
CA ARG A 108 9.32 -5.39 1.00
C ARG A 108 7.85 -5.60 0.65
N ILE A 109 7.15 -6.38 1.45
CA ILE A 109 5.70 -6.58 1.36
C ILE A 109 5.06 -6.10 2.67
N PHE A 110 4.06 -5.24 2.55
CA PHE A 110 3.19 -4.84 3.64
C PHE A 110 1.76 -5.25 3.32
N LEU A 111 1.04 -5.77 4.30
CA LEU A 111 -0.40 -6.03 4.20
C LEU A 111 -1.12 -5.32 5.35
N GLY A 112 -1.95 -4.35 4.98
CA GLY A 112 -2.78 -3.60 5.91
C GLY A 112 -4.25 -3.99 5.80
N ALA A 113 -4.81 -4.57 6.86
CA ALA A 113 -6.25 -4.78 6.99
C ALA A 113 -6.94 -3.48 7.45
N VAL A 114 -7.87 -2.94 6.65
CA VAL A 114 -8.40 -1.57 6.83
C VAL A 114 -9.76 -1.51 7.54
N ALA A 115 -10.44 -0.35 7.50
CA ALA A 115 -11.69 -0.05 8.24
C ALA A 115 -12.75 -1.17 8.26
N GLY A 116 -12.95 -1.90 7.15
CA GLY A 116 -13.89 -3.02 7.11
C GLY A 116 -13.52 -4.15 8.09
N VAL A 117 -12.23 -4.41 8.29
CA VAL A 117 -11.73 -5.43 9.22
C VAL A 117 -11.86 -4.95 10.67
N ARG A 118 -11.60 -3.65 10.93
CA ARG A 118 -11.86 -3.04 12.26
C ARG A 118 -13.33 -3.14 12.65
N LEU A 119 -14.25 -3.03 11.69
CA LEU A 119 -15.68 -3.28 11.89
C LEU A 119 -15.96 -4.73 12.31
N LEU A 120 -15.36 -5.69 11.61
CA LEU A 120 -15.50 -7.11 11.96
C LEU A 120 -14.91 -7.40 13.33
N GLU A 121 -13.76 -6.81 13.66
CA GLU A 121 -13.08 -6.99 14.95
C GLU A 121 -13.94 -6.54 16.13
N LYS A 122 -14.68 -5.42 15.98
CA LYS A 122 -15.65 -4.97 16.98
C LYS A 122 -16.83 -5.93 17.15
N ARG A 123 -17.19 -6.70 16.11
CA ARG A 123 -18.26 -7.71 16.16
C ARG A 123 -17.77 -9.03 16.72
N ASN A 124 -16.59 -9.46 16.29
CA ASN A 124 -16.00 -10.76 16.57
C ASN A 124 -14.48 -10.68 16.49
N ALA A 125 -13.84 -10.34 17.62
CA ALA A 125 -12.39 -10.20 17.71
C ALA A 125 -11.66 -11.52 17.48
N GLU A 126 -12.22 -12.64 17.96
CA GLU A 126 -11.63 -13.98 17.80
C GLU A 126 -11.56 -14.38 16.33
N GLU A 127 -12.61 -14.10 15.55
CA GLU A 127 -12.63 -14.33 14.11
C GLU A 127 -11.56 -13.51 13.39
N VAL A 128 -11.41 -12.22 13.70
CA VAL A 128 -10.35 -11.39 13.10
C VAL A 128 -8.96 -11.89 13.50
N GLN A 129 -8.76 -12.32 14.75
CA GLN A 129 -7.50 -12.91 15.18
C GLN A 129 -7.17 -14.18 14.40
N ALA A 130 -8.13 -15.07 14.21
CA ALA A 130 -7.96 -16.30 13.43
C ALA A 130 -7.64 -15.98 11.95
N LEU A 131 -8.38 -15.06 11.33
CA LEU A 131 -8.13 -14.62 9.95
C LEU A 131 -6.75 -13.99 9.80
N MET A 132 -6.35 -13.08 10.70
CA MET A 132 -5.03 -12.45 10.66
C MET A 132 -3.91 -13.46 10.90
N ALA A 133 -4.12 -14.49 11.71
CA ALA A 133 -3.16 -15.58 11.88
C ALA A 133 -2.99 -16.38 10.58
N ALA A 134 -4.08 -16.67 9.87
CA ALA A 134 -4.04 -17.30 8.55
C ALA A 134 -3.29 -16.42 7.54
N VAL A 135 -3.63 -15.13 7.44
CA VAL A 135 -2.92 -14.17 6.56
C VAL A 135 -1.42 -14.16 6.86
N ARG A 136 -1.03 -14.03 8.13
CA ARG A 136 0.39 -14.01 8.50
C ARG A 136 1.11 -15.29 8.10
N LYS A 137 0.46 -16.45 8.25
CA LYS A 137 0.99 -17.74 7.81
C LYS A 137 1.20 -17.77 6.30
N THR A 138 0.22 -17.28 5.52
CA THR A 138 0.30 -17.22 4.06
C THR A 138 1.41 -16.28 3.58
N VAL A 139 1.48 -15.05 4.14
CA VAL A 139 2.43 -14.03 3.69
C VAL A 139 3.87 -14.34 4.18
N ALA A 140 4.02 -15.05 5.30
CA ALA A 140 5.31 -15.58 5.74
C ALA A 140 5.74 -16.85 4.97
N GLY A 141 4.83 -17.46 4.21
CA GLY A 141 5.08 -18.69 3.46
C GLY A 141 6.01 -18.46 2.26
N SER A 142 6.69 -19.53 1.84
CA SER A 142 7.61 -19.54 0.68
C SER A 142 6.93 -19.24 -0.67
N GLU A 143 5.59 -19.21 -0.68
CA GLU A 143 4.76 -18.85 -1.81
C GLU A 143 5.06 -17.41 -2.29
N LEU A 144 5.24 -16.45 -1.39
CA LEU A 144 5.52 -15.06 -1.76
C LEU A 144 7.03 -14.85 -1.87
N VAL A 145 7.49 -14.46 -3.06
CA VAL A 145 8.92 -14.26 -3.35
C VAL A 145 9.49 -12.99 -2.72
N GLY A 146 8.65 -12.10 -2.16
CA GLY A 146 9.10 -10.88 -1.48
C GLY A 146 9.39 -11.07 0.00
N MET A 147 9.81 -10.00 0.66
CA MET A 147 10.25 -9.99 2.05
C MET A 147 9.20 -9.35 2.96
N VAL A 148 8.69 -10.14 3.91
CA VAL A 148 8.02 -9.63 5.11
C VAL A 148 9.05 -9.67 6.24
N GLU A 149 9.41 -8.51 6.79
CA GLU A 149 10.45 -8.43 7.82
C GLU A 149 9.87 -8.74 9.20
N SER A 150 8.71 -8.17 9.51
CA SER A 150 7.95 -8.44 10.73
C SER A 150 6.54 -8.86 10.37
N THR A 151 6.20 -10.14 10.54
CA THR A 151 4.82 -10.62 10.32
C THR A 151 3.81 -9.95 11.26
N ARG A 152 4.27 -9.34 12.36
CA ARG A 152 3.40 -8.59 13.26
C ARG A 152 3.19 -7.16 12.80
N ASP A 153 4.26 -6.48 12.40
CA ASP A 153 4.22 -5.03 12.13
C ASP A 153 3.93 -4.75 10.64
N ASP A 154 4.41 -5.59 9.73
CA ASP A 154 4.19 -5.47 8.28
C ASP A 154 2.85 -6.10 7.85
N VAL A 155 2.26 -6.97 8.67
CA VAL A 155 0.97 -7.63 8.43
C VAL A 155 0.03 -7.43 9.62
N ARG A 156 -0.80 -6.39 9.55
CA ARG A 156 -1.63 -5.95 10.68
C ARG A 156 -2.97 -5.34 10.27
N VAL A 157 -3.89 -5.31 11.23
CA VAL A 157 -5.04 -4.40 11.17
C VAL A 157 -4.51 -2.99 11.39
N VAL A 158 -4.74 -2.11 10.42
CA VAL A 158 -4.31 -0.71 10.46
C VAL A 158 -5.29 0.07 11.32
N SER A 159 -4.78 0.83 12.29
CA SER A 159 -5.62 1.72 13.11
C SER A 159 -6.22 2.85 12.26
N ASP A 160 -7.30 3.47 12.71
CA ASP A 160 -7.82 4.72 12.11
C ASP A 160 -6.75 5.79 12.01
N VAL A 161 -6.07 6.01 13.12
CA VAL A 161 -5.00 7.00 13.30
C VAL A 161 -3.89 6.77 12.28
N ASP A 162 -3.41 5.54 12.12
CA ASP A 162 -2.34 5.23 11.16
C ASP A 162 -2.84 5.33 9.71
N GLU A 163 -4.04 4.80 9.41
CA GLU A 163 -4.63 4.85 8.06
C GLU A 163 -4.74 6.31 7.59
N SER A 164 -5.31 7.19 8.42
CA SER A 164 -5.42 8.62 8.11
C SER A 164 -4.07 9.34 8.04
N PHE A 165 -3.12 8.99 8.91
CA PHE A 165 -1.77 9.57 8.82
C PHE A 165 -1.07 9.19 7.51
N TYR A 166 -1.18 7.92 7.08
CA TYR A 166 -0.57 7.47 5.83
C TYR A 166 -1.21 8.11 4.60
N GLU A 167 -2.53 8.34 4.61
CA GLU A 167 -3.22 9.09 3.56
C GLU A 167 -2.73 10.54 3.49
N TRP A 168 -2.69 11.24 4.63
CA TRP A 168 -2.18 12.61 4.71
C TRP A 168 -0.72 12.67 4.24
N LEU A 169 0.11 11.71 4.66
CA LEU A 169 1.51 11.59 4.26
C LEU A 169 1.62 11.42 2.74
N ALA A 170 0.84 10.52 2.15
CA ALA A 170 0.86 10.25 0.71
C ALA A 170 0.47 11.49 -0.12
N VAL A 171 -0.60 12.20 0.26
CA VAL A 171 -1.05 13.42 -0.42
C VAL A 171 0.00 14.52 -0.34
N ASN A 172 0.48 14.83 0.87
CA ASN A 172 1.48 15.89 1.06
C ASN A 172 2.83 15.55 0.43
N TYR A 173 3.18 14.26 0.35
CA TYR A 173 4.35 13.81 -0.38
C TYR A 173 4.21 14.08 -1.87
N GLY A 174 3.08 13.69 -2.45
CA GLY A 174 2.78 13.89 -3.87
C GLY A 174 2.73 15.37 -4.27
N MET A 175 2.24 16.23 -3.36
CA MET A 175 2.22 17.69 -3.56
C MET A 175 3.57 18.36 -3.26
N GLY A 176 4.51 17.64 -2.66
CA GLY A 176 5.82 18.15 -2.28
C GLY A 176 5.75 19.21 -1.17
N ASN A 177 4.84 19.05 -0.20
CA ASN A 177 4.65 20.01 0.90
C ASN A 177 5.68 19.86 2.03
N PHE A 178 6.38 18.72 2.10
CA PHE A 178 7.39 18.46 3.13
C PHE A 178 8.63 19.36 2.99
N GLY A 179 9.11 19.87 4.13
CA GLY A 179 10.31 20.70 4.24
C GLY A 179 10.13 22.16 3.78
N LYS A 180 8.88 22.61 3.53
CA LYS A 180 8.59 23.95 3.01
C LYS A 180 8.14 24.97 4.05
N ARG A 181 7.79 24.59 5.29
CA ARG A 181 7.39 25.52 6.38
C ARG A 181 7.45 24.84 7.75
N GLU A 182 7.67 25.62 8.81
CA GLU A 182 7.27 25.25 10.17
C GLU A 182 5.75 25.40 10.28
N GLU A 183 5.06 24.33 10.68
CA GLU A 183 3.61 24.34 10.87
C GLU A 183 3.25 24.63 12.32
N ALA A 184 2.12 25.31 12.53
CA ALA A 184 1.62 25.64 13.85
C ALA A 184 1.18 24.36 14.59
N VAL A 185 1.63 24.21 15.83
CA VAL A 185 1.20 23.12 16.72
C VAL A 185 -0.22 23.42 17.18
N HIS A 186 -1.18 22.57 16.79
CA HIS A 186 -2.54 22.62 17.32
C HIS A 186 -2.66 21.73 18.57
N GLU A 187 -3.20 22.26 19.67
CA GLU A 187 -3.53 21.47 20.86
C GLU A 187 -4.62 20.44 20.53
N GLY A 188 -4.41 19.19 20.94
CA GLY A 188 -5.36 18.08 20.74
C GLY A 188 -5.23 17.33 19.41
N GLY A 189 -4.26 17.69 18.56
CA GLY A 189 -3.93 16.94 17.35
C GLY A 189 -3.04 15.71 17.63
N MET A 190 -3.06 14.75 16.71
CA MET A 190 -2.10 13.65 16.64
C MET A 190 -0.73 14.20 16.27
N GLU A 191 0.24 14.05 17.17
CA GLU A 191 1.63 14.37 16.87
C GLU A 191 2.30 13.23 16.09
N ARG A 192 2.86 13.57 14.93
CA ARG A 192 3.59 12.65 14.07
C ARG A 192 4.84 13.33 13.51
N MET A 193 5.94 12.58 13.48
CA MET A 193 7.17 13.04 12.84
C MET A 193 7.22 12.54 11.39
N ALA A 194 7.48 13.45 10.46
CA ALA A 194 7.75 13.12 9.05
C ALA A 194 8.88 14.00 8.52
N PHE A 195 9.87 13.38 7.87
CA PHE A 195 11.01 14.09 7.26
C PHE A 195 11.74 15.05 8.22
N GLY A 196 11.88 14.67 9.50
CA GLY A 196 12.57 15.48 10.50
C GLY A 196 11.75 16.65 11.08
N HIS A 197 10.47 16.75 10.73
CA HIS A 197 9.55 17.76 11.26
C HIS A 197 8.40 17.09 12.02
N ASN A 198 7.97 17.72 13.11
CA ASN A 198 6.78 17.33 13.85
C ASN A 198 5.56 18.03 13.28
N TYR A 199 4.50 17.26 13.05
CA TYR A 199 3.20 17.72 12.59
C TYR A 199 2.16 17.42 13.65
N SER A 200 1.34 18.41 14.00
CA SER A 200 0.13 18.22 14.80
C SER A 200 -1.06 18.16 13.86
N LEU A 201 -1.64 16.96 13.72
CA LEU A 201 -2.67 16.68 12.73
C LEU A 201 -4.00 16.36 13.42
N TYR A 202 -5.09 16.99 12.99
CA TYR A 202 -6.42 16.53 13.37
C TYR A 202 -6.90 15.44 12.40
N SER A 203 -7.34 14.31 12.94
CA SER A 203 -7.92 13.22 12.16
C SER A 203 -9.00 12.53 12.98
N ASP A 204 -10.12 12.21 12.33
CA ASP A 204 -11.21 11.47 12.93
C ASP A 204 -11.80 10.48 11.92
N SER A 205 -12.04 9.24 12.34
CA SER A 205 -12.52 8.15 11.50
C SER A 205 -13.86 7.66 12.00
N HIS A 206 -14.91 8.03 11.28
CA HIS A 206 -16.27 7.63 11.61
C HIS A 206 -16.56 6.24 11.06
N LEU A 207 -16.25 5.21 11.85
CA LEU A 207 -16.58 3.84 11.52
C LEU A 207 -18.10 3.71 11.25
N CYS A 208 -18.48 2.92 10.24
CA CYS A 208 -19.85 2.82 9.69
C CYS A 208 -20.36 3.99 8.81
N TYR A 209 -19.50 4.94 8.42
CA TYR A 209 -19.87 6.05 7.51
C TYR A 209 -19.26 5.91 6.10
N GLY A 210 -18.64 4.77 5.77
CA GLY A 210 -18.25 4.46 4.40
C GLY A 210 -19.48 4.27 3.49
N VAL A 211 -19.32 4.50 2.18
CA VAL A 211 -20.42 4.44 1.19
C VAL A 211 -21.22 3.14 1.27
N ALA A 212 -20.54 1.99 1.37
CA ALA A 212 -21.19 0.69 1.49
C ALA A 212 -22.01 0.58 2.80
N THR A 213 -21.46 1.04 3.92
CA THR A 213 -22.15 0.98 5.22
C THR A 213 -23.32 1.96 5.31
N ILE A 214 -23.19 3.18 4.76
CA ILE A 214 -24.29 4.13 4.66
C ILE A 214 -25.43 3.55 3.81
N ARG A 215 -25.12 2.94 2.66
CA ARG A 215 -26.13 2.27 1.82
C ARG A 215 -26.85 1.16 2.56
N ALA A 216 -26.11 0.31 3.29
CA ALA A 216 -26.69 -0.77 4.09
C ALA A 216 -27.60 -0.23 5.22
N ARG A 217 -27.16 0.81 5.94
CA ARG A 217 -27.97 1.48 6.98
C ARG A 217 -29.23 2.11 6.41
N TYR A 218 -29.11 2.77 5.26
CA TYR A 218 -30.25 3.37 4.57
C TYR A 218 -31.26 2.31 4.13
N LEU A 219 -30.78 1.20 3.54
CA LEU A 219 -31.63 0.09 3.14
C LEU A 219 -32.34 -0.55 4.35
N ALA A 220 -31.62 -0.83 5.44
CA ALA A 220 -32.19 -1.38 6.66
C ALA A 220 -33.33 -0.49 7.20
N ARG A 221 -33.13 0.83 7.21
CA ARG A 221 -34.14 1.81 7.63
C ARG A 221 -35.36 1.86 6.71
N LEU A 222 -35.17 1.65 5.41
CA LEU A 222 -36.30 1.57 4.47
C LEU A 222 -37.11 0.30 4.63
N THR A 223 -36.50 -0.78 5.12
CA THR A 223 -37.17 -2.06 5.38
C THR A 223 -37.74 -2.17 6.80
N GLU A 224 -37.42 -1.22 7.68
CA GLU A 224 -37.92 -1.16 9.06
C GLU A 224 -39.43 -0.82 9.03
N GLY A 225 -40.27 -1.85 9.17
CA GLY A 225 -41.74 -1.73 9.11
C GLY A 225 -42.39 -2.20 7.81
N ALA A 226 -41.61 -2.67 6.83
CA ALA A 226 -42.15 -3.32 5.62
C ALA A 226 -42.34 -4.83 5.86
N ASP A 227 -43.48 -5.39 5.43
CA ASP A 227 -43.67 -6.85 5.41
C ASP A 227 -42.68 -7.46 4.41
N VAL A 228 -41.63 -8.09 4.94
CA VAL A 228 -40.50 -8.66 4.20
C VAL A 228 -40.92 -9.76 3.22
N HIS A 229 -42.16 -10.26 3.30
CA HIS A 229 -42.71 -11.20 2.33
C HIS A 229 -43.26 -10.56 1.04
N VAL A 230 -43.44 -9.24 1.01
CA VAL A 230 -44.05 -8.53 -0.14
C VAL A 230 -43.06 -7.60 -0.87
N ALA A 231 -41.97 -7.19 -0.21
CA ALA A 231 -41.08 -6.16 -0.74
C ALA A 231 -39.96 -6.71 -1.64
N THR A 232 -40.24 -6.91 -2.93
CA THR A 232 -39.19 -6.92 -3.97
C THR A 232 -38.79 -5.48 -4.30
N ALA A 233 -38.20 -4.77 -3.34
CA ALA A 233 -37.72 -3.42 -3.57
C ALA A 233 -36.35 -3.47 -4.27
N MET A 234 -36.36 -3.51 -5.61
CA MET A 234 -35.18 -3.23 -6.45
C MET A 234 -34.82 -1.74 -6.32
N ILE A 235 -34.16 -1.36 -5.23
CA ILE A 235 -33.67 0.01 -5.02
C ILE A 235 -32.36 0.18 -5.78
N LYS A 236 -32.42 0.83 -6.95
CA LYS A 236 -31.23 1.26 -7.69
C LYS A 236 -30.73 2.59 -7.15
N PHE A 237 -29.56 2.59 -6.50
CA PHE A 237 -28.84 3.82 -6.20
C PHE A 237 -28.23 4.36 -7.51
N LYS A 238 -28.79 5.45 -8.05
CA LYS A 238 -28.13 6.18 -9.15
C LYS A 238 -26.89 6.90 -8.60
N GLY A 239 -25.71 6.41 -8.97
CA GLY A 239 -24.44 7.00 -8.56
C GLY A 239 -23.24 6.09 -8.81
N GLU A 240 -23.24 5.33 -9.91
CA GLU A 240 -22.01 4.72 -10.39
C GLU A 240 -21.08 5.85 -10.84
N TYR A 241 -20.05 6.11 -10.06
CA TYR A 241 -18.93 6.93 -10.49
C TYR A 241 -18.23 6.12 -11.58
N ASN A 242 -18.42 6.50 -12.85
CA ASN A 242 -17.65 5.94 -13.95
C ASN A 242 -16.18 6.32 -13.74
N ALA A 243 -15.41 5.40 -13.16
CA ALA A 243 -13.96 5.47 -13.16
C ALA A 243 -13.46 5.10 -14.56
N SER A 244 -13.64 6.03 -15.50
CA SER A 244 -13.08 5.94 -16.85
C SER A 244 -12.51 7.30 -17.23
N THR A 245 -11.31 7.57 -16.73
CA THR A 245 -10.29 8.44 -17.34
C THR A 245 -8.93 8.00 -16.83
#